data_AF-A0A942KLK9-F1
#
_entry.id   AF-A0A942KLK9-F1
#
_cell.length_a   1.000
_cell.length_b   1.000
_cell.length_c   1.000
_cell.angle_alpha   90.00
_cell.angle_beta   90.00
_cell.angle_gamma   90.00
#
_symmetry.space_group_name_H-M   'P 1'
#
loop_
_entity.id
_entity.type
_entity.pdbx_description
1 polymer ?
#
loop_
_entity_poly.entity_id
_entity_poly.type
_entity_poly.pdbx_seq_one_letter_code
_entity_poly.pdbx_strand_id
1 'polypeptide(L)'
;MDEISGLFEQDRREKARAAQGAKHRASRTGKVGKLRMPADFLGKEYSKSSRPVSFTVEELLQMLQDTPTIKQLLLERLETEYQNYKLAIQQTVDTVYKITELALYSVQDELAEIRQEVREMKSCLHSLERHGEQAERFQRGPALIPGSNRGRSHEQMKEHVFKKIDQMRSLGLSICLENVLNYFPGATYYLYTLKLWRGSQEMFDEYFCARPSKGDEPGLNREKLGEQQPLPEVAK
;
A
#
# COMPACT_ATOMS: atom_id res chain seq x y z
N MET A 1 -13.72 49.71 20.58
CA MET A 1 -13.22 48.59 19.74
C MET A 1 -13.60 47.22 20.30
N ASP A 2 -14.22 47.10 21.49
CA ASP A 2 -14.47 45.78 22.12
C ASP A 2 -15.90 45.21 21.96
N GLU A 3 -16.85 45.98 21.42
CA GLU A 3 -18.25 45.53 21.30
C GLU A 3 -18.44 44.46 20.22
N ILE A 4 -17.67 44.55 19.13
CA ILE A 4 -17.71 43.59 18.03
C ILE A 4 -17.13 42.25 18.50
N SER A 5 -16.02 42.28 19.25
CA SER A 5 -15.42 41.08 19.84
C SER A 5 -16.36 40.40 20.86
N GLY A 6 -17.08 41.19 21.67
CA GLY A 6 -18.08 40.67 22.61
C GLY A 6 -19.26 39.97 21.91
N LEU A 7 -19.71 40.52 20.77
CA LEU A 7 -20.77 39.91 19.95
C LEU A 7 -20.35 38.55 19.36
N PHE A 8 -19.10 38.44 18.90
CA PHE A 8 -18.58 37.18 18.37
C PHE A 8 -18.39 36.10 19.46
N GLU A 9 -17.95 36.49 20.65
CA GLU A 9 -17.87 35.54 21.78
C GLU A 9 -19.25 35.05 22.23
N GLN A 10 -20.25 35.93 22.21
CA GLN A 10 -21.61 35.60 22.58
C GLN A 10 -22.24 34.62 21.57
N ASP A 11 -22.09 34.88 20.28
CA ASP A 11 -22.60 34.00 19.21
C ASP A 11 -21.89 32.62 19.24
N ARG A 12 -20.58 32.60 19.53
CA ARG A 12 -19.83 31.34 19.68
C ARG A 12 -20.31 30.52 20.88
N ARG A 13 -20.65 31.17 22.00
CA ARG A 13 -21.22 30.51 23.18
C ARG A 13 -22.64 30.00 22.93
N GLU A 14 -23.44 30.75 22.17
CA GLU A 14 -24.83 30.38 21.87
C GLU A 14 -24.90 29.19 20.90
N LYS A 15 -24.05 29.18 19.87
CA LYS A 15 -23.89 28.04 18.95
C LYS A 15 -23.37 26.78 19.65
N ALA A 16 -22.43 26.92 20.59
CA ALA A 16 -21.95 25.80 21.39
C ALA A 16 -23.05 25.18 22.27
N ARG A 17 -23.94 26.00 22.85
CA ARG A 17 -25.09 25.52 23.63
C ARG A 17 -26.14 24.83 22.74
N ALA A 18 -26.37 25.34 21.53
CA ALA A 18 -27.29 24.73 20.58
C ALA A 18 -26.76 23.38 20.06
N ALA A 19 -25.46 23.29 19.78
CA ALA A 19 -24.81 22.07 19.28
C ALA A 19 -24.72 20.95 20.34
N GLN A 20 -24.65 21.29 21.63
CA GLN A 20 -24.61 20.30 22.71
C GLN A 20 -25.96 19.66 23.04
N GLY A 21 -27.04 19.97 22.30
CA GLY A 21 -28.30 19.22 22.37
C GLY A 21 -28.77 19.00 23.81
N ALA A 22 -28.73 20.03 24.64
CA ALA A 22 -29.14 19.97 26.04
C ALA A 22 -30.64 19.67 26.12
N LYS A 23 -30.93 18.36 26.18
CA LYS A 23 -32.24 17.78 26.47
C LYS A 23 -32.88 18.54 27.63
N HIS A 24 -34.01 19.17 27.33
CA HIS A 24 -35.10 19.49 28.24
C HIS A 24 -34.76 19.49 29.74
N ARG A 25 -34.19 20.58 30.24
CA ARG A 25 -34.44 20.96 31.64
C ARG A 25 -35.38 22.17 31.60
N ALA A 26 -36.68 21.84 31.65
CA ALA A 26 -37.72 22.81 31.92
C ALA A 26 -37.32 23.64 33.14
N SER A 27 -37.19 24.95 32.99
CA SER A 27 -37.13 25.85 34.14
C SER A 27 -38.40 25.61 34.98
N ARG A 28 -38.28 25.72 36.30
CA ARG A 28 -39.34 25.49 37.30
C ARG A 28 -40.58 26.40 37.15
N THR A 29 -40.65 27.18 36.08
CA THR A 29 -41.74 28.09 35.72
C THR A 29 -42.30 27.87 34.32
N GLY A 30 -41.93 26.79 33.62
CA GLY A 30 -42.59 26.39 32.36
C GLY A 30 -42.51 27.44 31.24
N LYS A 31 -41.53 28.35 31.28
CA LYS A 31 -41.33 29.33 30.22
C LYS A 31 -40.31 28.76 29.25
N VAL A 32 -40.83 28.17 28.17
CA VAL A 32 -40.09 27.95 26.93
C VAL A 32 -39.42 29.27 26.57
N GLY A 33 -38.10 29.25 26.33
CA GLY A 33 -37.34 30.45 25.97
C GLY A 33 -38.07 31.18 24.85
N LYS A 34 -38.47 32.43 25.10
CA LYS A 34 -39.14 33.24 24.09
C LYS A 34 -38.23 33.32 22.87
N LEU A 35 -38.69 32.78 21.75
CA LEU A 35 -38.06 32.92 20.46
C LEU A 35 -38.07 34.43 20.16
N ARG A 36 -36.90 35.08 20.25
CA ARG A 36 -36.82 36.51 19.95
C ARG A 36 -37.02 36.66 18.45
N MET A 37 -38.16 37.24 18.08
CA MET A 37 -38.43 37.59 16.70
C MET A 37 -37.59 38.82 16.36
N PRO A 38 -37.21 39.04 15.08
CA PRO A 38 -36.54 40.28 14.66
C PRO A 38 -37.28 41.55 15.11
N ALA A 39 -38.62 41.48 15.24
CA ALA A 39 -39.47 42.54 15.81
C ALA A 39 -39.18 42.87 17.29
N ASP A 40 -38.71 41.92 18.09
CA ASP A 40 -38.39 42.13 19.51
C ASP A 40 -37.10 42.95 19.70
N PHE A 41 -36.26 43.04 18.66
CA PHE A 41 -35.11 43.94 18.59
C PHE A 41 -35.47 45.31 18.02
N LEU A 42 -36.54 45.41 17.23
CA LEU A 42 -37.03 46.64 16.60
C LEU A 42 -37.78 47.59 17.54
N GLY A 43 -38.00 47.24 18.82
CA GLY A 43 -38.92 47.97 19.70
C GLY A 43 -38.32 48.93 20.75
N LYS A 44 -37.00 48.89 21.02
CA LYS A 44 -36.39 49.72 22.08
C LYS A 44 -35.52 50.87 21.59
N GLU A 45 -35.05 50.82 20.35
CA GLU A 45 -34.21 51.88 19.78
C GLU A 45 -35.03 52.88 18.96
N TYR A 46 -36.19 52.47 18.43
CA TYR A 46 -37.07 53.33 17.65
C TYR A 46 -38.00 54.23 18.49
N SER A 47 -38.11 54.03 19.81
CA SER A 47 -38.88 54.96 20.67
C SER A 47 -38.11 56.22 21.04
N LYS A 48 -36.79 56.23 20.84
CA LYS A 48 -36.03 57.46 20.72
C LYS A 48 -36.21 57.94 19.29
N SER A 49 -37.30 58.67 19.04
CA SER A 49 -37.33 59.58 17.91
C SER A 49 -36.11 60.49 18.07
N SER A 50 -35.05 60.19 17.32
CA SER A 50 -33.96 61.13 17.14
C SER A 50 -34.59 62.45 16.73
N ARG A 51 -34.22 63.56 17.38
CA ARG A 51 -34.74 64.88 17.04
C ARG A 51 -34.66 65.04 15.52
N PRO A 52 -35.71 65.53 14.84
CA PRO A 52 -35.61 65.74 13.40
C PRO A 52 -34.38 66.60 13.16
N VAL A 53 -33.42 66.04 12.42
CA VAL A 53 -32.19 66.75 12.05
C VAL A 53 -32.67 67.94 11.23
N SER A 54 -32.63 69.13 11.81
CA SER A 54 -32.96 70.36 11.11
C SER A 54 -31.78 70.68 10.20
N PHE A 55 -31.90 70.32 8.93
CA PHE A 55 -30.98 70.75 7.89
C PHE A 55 -31.42 72.11 7.36
N THR A 56 -30.46 72.97 7.06
CA THR A 56 -30.73 74.13 6.21
C THR A 56 -30.94 73.65 4.77
N VAL A 57 -31.77 74.36 4.00
CA VAL A 57 -32.05 74.00 2.59
C VAL A 57 -30.77 73.98 1.76
N GLU A 58 -29.79 74.82 2.13
CA GLU A 58 -28.47 74.90 1.51
C GLU A 58 -27.63 73.63 1.78
N GLU A 59 -27.61 73.11 3.01
CA GLU A 59 -26.95 71.84 3.33
C GLU A 59 -27.59 70.65 2.60
N LEU A 60 -28.92 70.66 2.45
CA LEU A 60 -29.64 69.64 1.70
C LEU A 60 -29.29 69.69 0.20
N LEU A 61 -29.23 70.89 -0.37
CA LEU A 61 -28.83 71.11 -1.76
C LEU A 61 -27.39 70.68 -2.01
N GLN A 62 -26.47 71.04 -1.10
CA GLN A 62 -25.08 70.62 -1.16
C GLN A 62 -24.95 69.09 -1.11
N MET A 63 -25.64 68.43 -0.17
CA MET A 63 -25.67 66.97 -0.11
C MET A 63 -26.27 66.35 -1.37
N LEU A 64 -27.37 66.89 -1.91
CA LEU A 64 -27.98 66.42 -3.16
C LEU A 64 -27.02 66.59 -4.36
N GLN A 65 -26.19 67.62 -4.35
CA GLN A 65 -25.19 67.88 -5.38
C GLN A 65 -23.97 66.96 -5.27
N ASP A 66 -23.58 66.62 -4.04
CA ASP A 66 -22.44 65.74 -3.76
C ASP A 66 -22.80 64.24 -3.87
N THR A 67 -24.07 63.89 -3.66
CA THR A 67 -24.61 62.52 -3.75
C THR A 67 -24.32 61.82 -5.08
N PRO A 68 -24.55 62.42 -6.27
CA PRO A 68 -24.25 61.75 -7.54
C PRO A 68 -22.77 61.47 -7.72
N THR A 69 -21.88 62.37 -7.30
CA THR A 69 -20.42 62.18 -7.32
C THR A 69 -19.97 61.04 -6.41
N ILE A 70 -20.48 60.98 -5.18
CA ILE A 70 -20.17 59.89 -4.25
C ILE A 70 -20.68 58.55 -4.81
N LYS A 71 -21.89 58.55 -5.40
CA LYS A 71 -22.45 57.35 -6.03
C LYS A 71 -21.60 56.86 -7.20
N GLN A 72 -21.10 57.77 -8.04
CA GLN A 72 -20.21 57.41 -9.16
C GLN A 72 -18.91 56.78 -8.64
N LEU A 73 -18.25 57.40 -7.66
CA LEU A 73 -17.03 56.86 -7.06
C LEU A 73 -17.24 55.49 -6.42
N LEU A 74 -18.38 55.27 -5.75
CA LEU A 74 -18.73 53.97 -5.19
C LEU A 74 -18.95 52.91 -6.27
N LEU A 75 -19.62 53.26 -7.37
CA LEU A 75 -19.84 52.35 -8.49
C LEU A 75 -18.51 51.99 -9.18
N GLU A 76 -17.64 52.98 -9.44
CA GLU A 76 -16.31 52.74 -9.98
C GLU A 76 -15.50 51.83 -9.07
N ARG A 77 -15.51 52.10 -7.75
CA ARG A 77 -14.82 51.23 -6.80
C ARG A 77 -15.38 49.81 -6.80
N LEU A 78 -16.70 49.65 -6.83
CA LEU A 78 -17.34 48.34 -6.88
C LEU A 78 -16.98 47.59 -8.17
N GLU A 79 -16.88 48.29 -9.29
CA GLU A 79 -16.44 47.71 -10.56
C GLU A 79 -14.97 47.29 -10.52
N THR A 80 -14.07 48.10 -9.94
CA THR A 80 -12.66 47.70 -9.74
C THR A 80 -12.53 46.48 -8.83
N GLU A 81 -13.25 46.44 -7.72
CA GLU A 81 -13.28 45.28 -6.82
C GLU A 81 -13.83 44.04 -7.54
N TYR A 82 -14.88 44.19 -8.34
CA TYR A 82 -15.43 43.10 -9.14
C TYR A 82 -14.41 42.53 -10.14
N GLN A 83 -13.67 43.38 -10.86
CA GLN A 83 -12.61 42.94 -11.75
C GLN A 83 -11.47 42.23 -10.99
N ASN A 84 -11.10 42.75 -9.81
CA ASN A 84 -10.11 42.11 -8.95
C ASN A 84 -10.56 40.72 -8.50
N TYR A 85 -11.82 40.57 -8.06
CA TYR A 85 -12.37 39.27 -7.70
C TYR A 85 -12.39 38.31 -8.89
N LYS A 86 -12.80 38.78 -10.07
CA LYS A 86 -12.79 37.96 -11.28
C LYS A 86 -11.39 37.44 -11.61
N LEU A 87 -10.38 38.30 -11.52
CA LEU A 87 -8.99 37.93 -11.80
C LEU A 87 -8.45 36.97 -10.73
N ALA A 88 -8.73 37.20 -9.45
CA ALA A 88 -8.35 36.31 -8.37
C ALA A 88 -9.01 34.92 -8.48
N ILE A 89 -10.28 34.87 -8.88
CA ILE A 89 -10.99 33.62 -9.15
C ILE A 89 -10.35 32.89 -10.32
N GLN A 90 -10.04 33.58 -11.42
CA GLN A 90 -9.40 32.96 -12.57
C GLN A 90 -8.03 32.38 -12.21
N GLN A 91 -7.20 33.13 -11.48
CA GLN A 91 -5.90 32.66 -11.01
C GLN A 91 -6.01 31.47 -10.07
N THR A 92 -6.96 31.49 -9.14
CA THR A 92 -7.15 30.36 -8.20
C THR A 92 -7.61 29.11 -8.95
N VAL A 93 -8.54 29.23 -9.89
CA VAL A 93 -8.97 28.12 -10.75
C VAL A 93 -7.80 27.57 -11.58
N ASP A 94 -6.99 28.43 -12.20
CA ASP A 94 -5.82 28.01 -12.98
C ASP A 94 -4.78 27.28 -12.10
N THR A 95 -4.56 27.75 -10.88
CA THR A 95 -3.66 27.07 -9.93
C THR A 95 -4.20 25.72 -9.48
N VAL A 96 -5.49 25.63 -9.18
CA VAL A 96 -6.15 24.37 -8.82
C VAL A 96 -6.06 23.39 -9.98
N TYR A 97 -6.33 23.84 -11.21
CA TYR A 97 -6.21 23.02 -12.41
C TYR A 97 -4.80 22.43 -12.55
N LYS A 98 -3.76 23.26 -12.45
CA LYS A 98 -2.36 22.80 -12.53
C LYS A 98 -2.00 21.81 -11.43
N ILE A 99 -2.44 22.04 -10.19
CA ILE A 99 -2.20 21.13 -9.08
C ILE A 99 -2.90 19.79 -9.33
N THR A 100 -4.16 19.81 -9.80
CA THR A 100 -4.90 18.59 -10.10
C THR A 100 -4.28 17.82 -11.26
N GLU A 101 -3.78 18.52 -12.28
CA GLU A 101 -3.09 17.92 -13.42
C GLU A 101 -1.80 17.22 -12.98
N LEU A 102 -0.97 17.88 -12.16
CA LEU A 102 0.24 17.28 -11.59
C LEU A 102 -0.06 16.05 -10.71
N ALA A 103 -1.11 16.12 -9.88
CA ALA A 103 -1.53 14.99 -9.06
C ALA A 103 -2.07 13.82 -9.90
N LEU A 104 -2.73 14.09 -11.02
CA LEU A 104 -3.19 13.06 -11.95
C LEU A 104 -2.01 12.37 -12.64
N TYR A 105 -0.98 13.13 -13.03
CA TYR A 105 0.23 12.55 -13.61
C TYR A 105 0.96 11.61 -12.64
N SER A 106 1.13 12.01 -11.37
CA SER A 106 1.76 11.12 -10.39
C SER A 106 0.98 9.83 -10.18
N VAL A 107 -0.35 9.89 -10.12
CA VAL A 107 -1.21 8.69 -10.02
C VAL A 107 -1.11 7.83 -11.28
N GLN A 108 -1.01 8.45 -12.46
CA GLN A 108 -0.83 7.73 -13.71
C GLN A 108 0.50 6.97 -13.75
N ASP A 109 1.57 7.57 -13.25
CA ASP A 109 2.90 6.94 -13.16
C ASP A 109 2.88 5.76 -12.18
N GLU A 110 2.32 5.93 -10.98
CA GLU A 110 2.16 4.83 -10.01
C GLU A 110 1.32 3.67 -10.59
N LEU A 111 0.24 3.98 -11.32
CA LEU A 111 -0.55 2.95 -12.01
C LEU A 111 0.25 2.25 -13.11
N ALA A 112 1.16 2.93 -13.79
CA ALA A 112 2.02 2.34 -14.79
C ALA A 112 3.03 1.38 -14.16
N GLU A 113 3.63 1.76 -13.03
CA GLU A 113 4.54 0.93 -12.23
C GLU A 113 3.83 -0.34 -11.74
N ILE A 114 2.66 -0.20 -11.09
CA ILE A 114 1.87 -1.34 -10.62
C ILE A 114 1.49 -2.27 -11.79
N ARG A 115 1.11 -1.71 -12.96
CA ARG A 115 0.81 -2.51 -14.15
C ARG A 115 2.04 -3.24 -14.70
N GLN A 116 3.23 -2.72 -14.49
CA GLN A 116 4.48 -3.38 -14.84
C GLN A 116 4.78 -4.51 -13.86
N GLU A 117 4.73 -4.26 -12.56
CA GLU A 117 4.92 -5.28 -11.52
C GLU A 117 3.95 -6.46 -11.68
N VAL A 118 2.67 -6.18 -11.95
CA VAL A 118 1.67 -7.23 -12.20
C VAL A 118 2.02 -8.05 -13.45
N ARG A 119 2.57 -7.42 -14.49
CA ARG A 119 3.03 -8.14 -15.70
C ARG A 119 4.26 -9.01 -15.39
N GLU A 120 5.21 -8.49 -14.63
CA GLU A 120 6.40 -9.23 -14.20
C GLU A 120 6.02 -10.42 -13.32
N MET A 121 5.15 -10.23 -12.33
CA MET A 121 4.61 -11.32 -11.51
C MET A 121 3.88 -12.37 -12.34
N LYS A 122 3.03 -11.96 -13.31
CA LYS A 122 2.37 -12.92 -14.22
C LYS A 122 3.38 -13.69 -15.05
N SER A 123 4.44 -13.04 -15.54
CA SER A 123 5.50 -13.70 -16.30
C SER A 123 6.28 -14.70 -15.44
N CYS A 124 6.54 -14.35 -14.18
CA CYS A 124 7.18 -15.21 -13.20
C CYS A 124 6.31 -16.43 -12.88
N LEU A 125 5.02 -16.23 -12.63
CA LEU A 125 4.06 -17.33 -12.44
C LEU A 125 4.01 -18.25 -13.66
N HIS A 126 3.92 -17.72 -14.88
CA HIS A 126 3.96 -18.53 -16.09
C HIS A 126 5.30 -19.25 -16.30
N SER A 127 6.40 -18.70 -15.78
CA SER A 127 7.69 -19.40 -15.79
C SER A 127 7.69 -20.55 -14.78
N LEU A 128 7.15 -20.34 -13.57
CA LEU A 128 7.02 -21.36 -12.54
C LEU A 128 6.04 -22.47 -12.94
N GLU A 129 4.91 -22.14 -13.57
CA GLU A 129 3.99 -23.10 -14.16
C GLU A 129 4.70 -23.93 -15.24
N ARG A 130 5.45 -23.31 -16.14
CA ARG A 130 6.24 -24.03 -17.16
C ARG A 130 7.33 -24.91 -16.56
N HIS A 131 8.00 -24.48 -15.50
CA HIS A 131 8.99 -25.28 -14.79
C HIS A 131 8.31 -26.41 -13.99
N GLY A 132 7.12 -26.18 -13.44
CA GLY A 132 6.28 -27.19 -12.79
C GLY A 132 5.78 -28.23 -13.79
N GLU A 133 5.30 -27.83 -14.96
CA GLU A 133 4.89 -28.73 -16.04
C GLU A 133 6.08 -29.50 -16.64
N GLN A 134 7.26 -28.87 -16.76
CA GLN A 134 8.48 -29.56 -17.15
C GLN A 134 8.94 -30.51 -16.05
N ALA A 135 8.91 -30.13 -14.78
CA ALA A 135 9.19 -31.03 -13.66
C ALA A 135 8.19 -32.20 -13.61
N GLU A 136 6.91 -31.97 -13.91
CA GLU A 136 5.92 -33.03 -14.08
C GLU A 136 6.18 -33.88 -15.32
N ARG A 137 6.69 -33.33 -16.42
CA ARG A 137 7.11 -34.09 -17.62
C ARG A 137 8.41 -34.86 -17.40
N PHE A 138 9.31 -34.40 -16.54
CA PHE A 138 10.52 -35.12 -16.13
C PHE A 138 10.22 -36.15 -15.03
N GLN A 139 9.19 -35.94 -14.18
CA GLN A 139 8.64 -36.95 -13.27
C GLN A 139 7.76 -37.96 -14.00
N ARG A 140 7.08 -37.56 -15.09
CA ARG A 140 6.63 -38.45 -16.17
C ARG A 140 7.81 -38.80 -17.08
N GLY A 141 8.85 -39.39 -16.50
CA GLY A 141 9.69 -40.31 -17.25
C GLY A 141 8.80 -41.33 -18.01
N PRO A 142 9.34 -42.01 -19.04
CA PRO A 142 8.55 -42.90 -19.90
C PRO A 142 7.63 -43.72 -19.02
N ALA A 143 6.32 -43.58 -19.26
CA ALA A 143 5.26 -44.14 -18.42
C ALA A 143 5.76 -45.45 -17.84
N LEU A 144 5.87 -45.51 -16.51
CA LEU A 144 6.06 -46.78 -15.82
C LEU A 144 4.89 -47.64 -16.27
N ILE A 145 5.13 -48.48 -17.28
CA ILE A 145 4.25 -49.57 -17.66
C ILE A 145 3.97 -50.27 -16.33
N PRO A 146 2.70 -50.30 -15.87
CA PRO A 146 2.36 -50.97 -14.63
C PRO A 146 2.68 -52.45 -14.84
N GLY A 147 3.87 -52.88 -14.41
CA GLY A 147 4.39 -54.23 -14.68
C GLY A 147 5.91 -54.37 -14.79
N SER A 148 6.70 -53.31 -14.98
CA SER A 148 8.14 -53.44 -15.33
C SER A 148 9.15 -53.42 -14.16
N ASN A 149 8.74 -53.78 -12.93
CA ASN A 149 9.67 -53.92 -11.79
C ASN A 149 9.89 -55.38 -11.33
N ARG A 150 9.52 -56.36 -12.15
CA ARG A 150 9.92 -57.76 -11.92
C ARG A 150 11.22 -58.05 -12.69
N GLY A 151 12.39 -57.74 -12.11
CA GLY A 151 13.63 -58.38 -12.57
C GLY A 151 14.95 -57.59 -12.58
N ARG A 152 15.05 -56.36 -12.09
CA ARG A 152 16.35 -55.68 -12.02
C ARG A 152 17.14 -56.10 -10.77
N SER A 153 18.39 -56.53 -10.96
CA SER A 153 19.32 -56.86 -9.87
C SER A 153 19.72 -55.59 -9.10
N HIS A 154 20.06 -55.73 -7.82
CA HIS A 154 20.56 -54.64 -6.98
C HIS A 154 21.75 -53.92 -7.63
N GLU A 155 22.66 -54.66 -8.25
CA GLU A 155 23.83 -54.10 -8.94
C GLU A 155 23.45 -53.22 -10.14
N GLN A 156 22.45 -53.64 -10.92
CA GLN A 156 21.96 -52.87 -12.07
C GLN A 156 21.29 -51.56 -11.63
N MET A 157 20.64 -51.56 -10.46
CA MET A 157 20.08 -50.36 -9.86
C MET A 157 21.17 -49.41 -9.36
N LYS A 158 22.23 -49.94 -8.73
CA LYS A 158 23.40 -49.15 -8.34
C LYS A 158 24.10 -48.52 -9.55
N GLU A 159 24.31 -49.30 -10.61
CA GLU A 159 24.96 -48.81 -11.84
C GLU A 159 24.14 -47.70 -12.52
N HIS A 160 22.81 -47.78 -12.46
CA HIS A 160 21.93 -46.73 -12.96
C HIS A 160 22.10 -45.41 -12.19
N VAL A 161 22.19 -45.48 -10.86
CA VAL A 161 22.46 -44.29 -10.02
C VAL A 161 23.85 -43.72 -10.32
N PHE A 162 24.88 -44.57 -10.45
CA PHE A 162 26.23 -44.13 -10.77
C PHE A 162 26.31 -43.46 -12.15
N LYS A 163 25.65 -44.01 -13.18
CA LYS A 163 25.54 -43.36 -14.51
C LYS A 163 24.93 -41.95 -14.43
N LYS A 164 23.98 -41.74 -13.52
CA LYS A 164 23.38 -40.41 -13.30
C LYS A 164 24.33 -39.44 -12.61
N ILE A 165 25.14 -39.93 -11.67
CA ILE A 165 26.19 -39.13 -11.02
C ILE A 165 27.30 -38.77 -12.03
N ASP A 166 27.65 -39.65 -12.96
CA ASP A 166 28.60 -39.31 -14.03
C ASP A 166 28.06 -38.26 -14.99
N GLN A 167 26.79 -38.36 -15.37
CA GLN A 167 26.11 -37.36 -16.19
C GLN A 167 26.16 -35.99 -15.51
N MET A 168 25.88 -35.96 -14.20
CA MET A 168 26.00 -34.75 -13.39
C MET A 168 27.44 -34.20 -13.37
N ARG A 169 28.45 -35.07 -13.22
CA ARG A 169 29.87 -34.69 -13.28
C ARG A 169 30.26 -34.13 -14.64
N SER A 170 29.76 -34.71 -15.74
CA SER A 170 30.02 -34.21 -17.10
C SER A 170 29.45 -32.81 -17.37
N LEU A 171 28.44 -32.41 -16.59
CA LEU A 171 27.86 -31.07 -16.62
C LEU A 171 28.63 -30.08 -15.72
N GLY A 172 29.73 -30.50 -15.09
CA GLY A 172 30.55 -29.66 -14.22
C GLY A 172 29.98 -29.42 -12.82
N LEU A 173 28.94 -30.16 -12.43
CA LEU A 173 28.32 -30.03 -11.11
C LEU A 173 29.12 -30.81 -10.05
N SER A 174 29.29 -30.23 -8.86
CA SER A 174 29.98 -30.89 -7.76
C SER A 174 29.18 -32.07 -7.22
N ILE A 175 29.88 -33.15 -6.88
CA ILE A 175 29.29 -34.40 -6.38
C ILE A 175 28.97 -34.22 -4.89
N CYS A 176 27.83 -33.60 -4.60
CA CYS A 176 27.27 -33.44 -3.27
C CYS A 176 25.86 -34.05 -3.22
N LEU A 177 25.41 -34.50 -2.04
CA LEU A 177 24.08 -35.10 -1.88
C LEU A 177 22.98 -34.15 -2.38
N GLU A 178 23.03 -32.88 -2.02
CA GLU A 178 22.05 -31.87 -2.44
C GLU A 178 21.98 -31.75 -3.97
N ASN A 179 23.12 -31.74 -4.66
CA ASN A 179 23.16 -31.68 -6.12
C ASN A 179 22.63 -32.97 -6.77
N VAL A 180 22.95 -34.13 -6.18
CA VAL A 180 22.41 -35.42 -6.64
C VAL A 180 20.90 -35.48 -6.45
N LEU A 181 20.37 -34.98 -5.33
CA LEU A 181 18.92 -34.93 -5.08
C LEU A 181 18.21 -33.91 -5.98
N ASN A 182 18.84 -32.77 -6.27
CA ASN A 182 18.30 -31.75 -7.17
C ASN A 182 18.31 -32.22 -8.64
N TYR A 183 19.39 -32.88 -9.07
CA TYR A 183 19.54 -33.39 -10.43
C TYR A 183 18.75 -34.69 -10.65
N PHE A 184 18.69 -35.55 -9.64
CA PHE A 184 17.99 -36.83 -9.66
C PHE A 184 17.17 -37.02 -8.37
N PRO A 185 15.95 -36.45 -8.30
CA PRO A 185 15.07 -36.60 -7.13
C PRO A 185 14.75 -38.06 -6.79
N GLY A 186 14.75 -38.92 -7.81
CA GLY A 186 14.59 -40.38 -7.66
C GLY A 186 15.69 -41.06 -6.85
N ALA A 187 16.84 -40.42 -6.60
CA ALA A 187 17.90 -40.93 -5.71
C ALA A 187 17.38 -41.22 -4.30
N THR A 188 16.43 -40.42 -3.80
CA THR A 188 15.80 -40.62 -2.48
C THR A 188 15.14 -42.00 -2.35
N TYR A 189 14.51 -42.49 -3.43
CA TYR A 189 13.90 -43.82 -3.46
C TYR A 189 14.95 -44.91 -3.23
N TYR A 190 16.10 -44.83 -3.91
CA TYR A 190 17.18 -45.82 -3.77
C TYR A 190 17.87 -45.79 -2.41
N LEU A 191 18.03 -44.59 -1.82
CA LEU A 191 18.67 -44.39 -0.53
C LEU A 191 17.76 -44.79 0.64
N TYR A 192 16.51 -44.33 0.64
CA TYR A 192 15.64 -44.45 1.81
C TYR A 192 14.65 -45.63 1.74
N THR A 193 14.16 -45.97 0.54
CA THR A 193 13.11 -47.01 0.41
C THR A 193 13.68 -48.38 0.04
N LEU A 194 14.57 -48.44 -0.96
CA LEU A 194 15.23 -49.68 -1.36
C LEU A 194 16.45 -50.02 -0.51
N LYS A 195 16.96 -49.05 0.28
CA LYS A 195 18.13 -49.18 1.16
C LYS A 195 19.30 -49.91 0.47
N LEU A 196 19.58 -49.53 -0.78
CA LEU A 196 20.71 -50.09 -1.53
C LEU A 196 22.06 -49.75 -0.88
N TRP A 197 22.08 -48.70 -0.07
CA TRP A 197 23.17 -48.23 0.77
C TRP A 197 22.63 -47.91 2.17
N ARG A 198 23.47 -48.01 3.20
CA ARG A 198 23.16 -47.63 4.58
C ARG A 198 23.13 -46.11 4.77
N GLY A 199 23.62 -45.36 3.78
CA GLY A 199 23.57 -43.90 3.75
C GLY A 199 24.14 -43.32 2.47
N SER A 200 23.99 -42.01 2.29
CA SER A 200 24.57 -41.28 1.16
C SER A 200 26.10 -41.38 1.10
N GLN A 201 26.75 -41.46 2.26
CA GLN A 201 28.20 -41.59 2.36
C GLN A 201 28.71 -42.90 1.77
N GLU A 202 28.06 -44.03 2.08
CA GLU A 202 28.41 -45.34 1.51
C GLU A 202 28.17 -45.38 -0.01
N MET A 203 27.14 -44.69 -0.50
CA MET A 203 26.90 -44.55 -1.94
C MET A 203 28.04 -43.80 -2.65
N PHE A 204 28.53 -42.72 -2.06
CA PHE A 204 29.66 -41.96 -2.62
C PHE A 204 30.96 -42.74 -2.51
N ASP A 205 31.22 -43.39 -1.37
CA ASP A 205 32.41 -44.22 -1.19
C ASP A 205 32.44 -45.35 -2.22
N GLU A 206 31.31 -46.05 -2.44
CA GLU A 206 31.20 -47.12 -3.44
C GLU A 206 31.32 -46.56 -4.87
N TYR A 207 30.80 -45.37 -5.15
CA TYR A 207 30.96 -44.68 -6.43
C TYR A 207 32.41 -44.34 -6.73
N PHE A 208 33.14 -43.76 -5.76
CA PHE A 208 34.55 -43.41 -5.90
C PHE A 208 35.45 -44.65 -5.96
N CYS A 209 35.10 -45.73 -5.26
CA CYS A 209 35.78 -47.03 -5.39
C CYS A 209 35.58 -47.67 -6.76
N ALA A 210 34.36 -47.63 -7.29
CA ALA A 210 34.01 -48.21 -8.58
C ALA A 210 34.57 -47.41 -9.77
N ARG A 211 34.84 -46.11 -9.59
CA ARG A 211 35.36 -45.21 -10.63
C ARG A 211 36.49 -44.34 -10.09
N PRO A 212 37.70 -44.90 -9.95
CA PRO A 212 38.85 -44.09 -9.59
C PRO A 212 39.03 -42.99 -10.64
N SER A 213 38.95 -41.74 -10.19
CA SER A 213 39.14 -40.56 -11.01
C SER A 213 40.49 -40.64 -11.71
N LYS A 214 40.51 -40.80 -13.04
CA LYS A 214 41.69 -40.46 -13.83
C LYS A 214 41.82 -38.93 -13.79
N GLY A 215 42.68 -38.43 -12.91
CA GLY A 215 43.04 -37.02 -12.79
C GLY A 215 41.98 -36.18 -12.08
N ASP A 216 42.12 -36.01 -10.78
CA ASP A 216 42.29 -34.69 -10.14
C ASP A 216 42.20 -34.83 -8.62
N GLU A 217 43.05 -34.03 -7.97
CA GLU A 217 43.51 -34.07 -6.58
C GLU A 217 42.45 -33.85 -5.49
N PRO A 218 42.76 -34.21 -4.23
CA PRO A 218 41.81 -34.31 -3.13
C PRO A 218 41.53 -32.95 -2.48
N GLY A 219 40.43 -32.33 -2.88
CA GLY A 219 39.78 -31.26 -2.10
C GLY A 219 38.88 -31.82 -1.01
N LEU A 220 39.42 -32.67 -0.13
CA LEU A 220 38.73 -33.11 1.08
C LEU A 220 38.66 -31.90 2.02
N ASN A 221 37.59 -31.10 1.93
CA ASN A 221 37.20 -30.18 2.99
C ASN A 221 36.75 -31.02 4.19
N ARG A 222 37.75 -31.48 4.93
CA ARG A 222 37.67 -32.19 6.20
C ARG A 222 37.57 -31.17 7.33
N GLU A 223 36.70 -30.17 7.21
CA GLU A 223 36.45 -29.19 8.27
C GLU A 223 34.97 -28.82 8.29
N LYS A 224 34.27 -29.50 9.22
CA LYS A 224 33.07 -29.11 10.00
C LYS A 224 32.20 -30.34 10.28
N LEU A 225 32.81 -31.30 10.96
CA LEU A 225 32.11 -32.30 11.77
C LEU A 225 32.52 -31.99 13.21
N GLY A 226 31.71 -31.17 13.88
CA GLY A 226 31.98 -30.66 15.21
C GLY A 226 30.87 -29.73 15.64
N GLU A 227 29.71 -30.30 15.95
CA GLU A 227 28.86 -29.97 17.10
C GLU A 227 27.48 -30.62 16.91
N GLN A 228 27.32 -31.80 17.49
CA GLN A 228 26.02 -32.31 17.89
C GLN A 228 25.51 -31.41 19.02
N GLN A 229 24.46 -30.62 18.77
CA GLN A 229 23.61 -30.13 19.86
C GLN A 229 22.53 -31.18 20.15
N PRO A 230 22.43 -31.69 21.39
CA PRO A 230 21.33 -32.57 21.77
C PRO A 230 20.03 -31.77 21.97
N LEU A 231 18.92 -32.44 21.63
CA LEU A 231 17.54 -32.00 21.84
C LEU A 231 17.26 -31.65 23.32
N PRO A 232 16.48 -30.60 23.64
CA PRO A 232 16.00 -30.40 24.99
C PRO A 232 14.90 -31.41 25.35
N GLU A 233 15.06 -32.01 26.53
CA GLU A 233 14.10 -32.91 27.16
C GLU A 233 12.75 -32.21 27.44
N VAL A 234 11.70 -32.98 27.23
CA VAL A 234 10.32 -32.69 27.61
C VAL A 234 10.22 -32.70 29.13
N ALA A 235 9.96 -31.54 29.74
CA ALA A 235 9.51 -31.46 31.13
C ALA A 235 7.98 -31.45 31.17
N LYS A 236 7.43 -32.29 32.07
CA LYS A 236 6.05 -32.29 32.54
C LYS A 236 5.73 -30.99 33.30
#